data_AF-A0A3B0USL8-F1
#
_entry.id   AF-A0A3B0USL8-F1
#
_cell.length_a   1.000
_cell.length_b   1.000
_cell.length_c   1.000
_cell.angle_alpha   90.00
_cell.angle_beta   90.00
_cell.angle_gamma   90.00
#
_symmetry.space_group_name_H-M   'P 1'
#
loop_
_entity.id
_entity.type
_entity.pdbx_description
1 polymer ?
#
loop_
_entity_poly.entity_id
_entity_poly.type
_entity_poly.pdbx_seq_one_letter_code
_entity_poly.pdbx_strand_id
1 'polypeptide(L)'
;MSYHASNNASPVRSITPTINIYIKLAQYPTLAYEIRVRMRDELFQRGIIEQKVFKAEVKAKALESQRREGLHDPFGQEQAHIWQKRKARIRDYQTDVYFGNNLSQARLDAIIEEVLNSQPGYTDSIELTFNPEIAPWRMLFRQGELYEALPPDQLKKVKHHLQEIKVVLIKGMISDQLRFIAVAKHVLSIADLRRIYRRRIGRGKIGGKAAGMILAWKILQLSPDDGEDDISAFVGIPDSYFLGSEVIYDFRLMNNLEGHMNQKYRPLEEIRKDHPKIEADHLAGHFPEPIVDQLRLMLREFGEYPIIVRSSSLLEDNFGFSFAGKYSSHFCPNQGTEEENLLALMNAIKQVYASTMNPDALLYRQHHGLIDYDERMGVLLQRVRGHRYGRYFLPTIAGVGFSRNPFRWHPKIERDAGFLRIVWGIGTRAVDRVDNDYPRMISLSHPRLRPEATPAAQRQYAQWYVDLVDLEKNEFTTLPVNDVLKQDYPGLRIIASQDKGDYLQRILSVGGLDENDKFVLTFDALTRDRKFIKLMRTALAR
;
A
#
# COMPACT_ATOMS: atom_id res chain seq x y z
N MET A 1 -19.56 -78.77 -2.49
CA MET A 1 -18.26 -79.07 -3.11
C MET A 1 -17.66 -77.78 -3.60
N SER A 2 -16.74 -77.26 -2.80
CA SER A 2 -15.97 -76.04 -3.02
C SER A 2 -14.79 -76.38 -3.93
N TYR A 3 -14.52 -75.58 -4.97
CA TYR A 3 -13.19 -75.55 -5.58
C TYR A 3 -12.77 -74.10 -5.82
N HIS A 4 -11.67 -73.77 -5.18
CA HIS A 4 -10.96 -72.50 -5.17
C HIS A 4 -10.40 -72.15 -6.55
N ALA A 5 -10.57 -70.89 -6.96
CA ALA A 5 -9.62 -70.20 -7.83
C ALA A 5 -8.96 -69.10 -7.00
N SER A 6 -7.76 -69.42 -6.53
CA SER A 6 -6.77 -68.50 -6.00
C SER A 6 -6.43 -67.44 -7.04
N ASN A 7 -6.71 -66.17 -6.74
CA ASN A 7 -6.03 -65.06 -7.43
C ASN A 7 -5.33 -64.21 -6.37
N ASN A 8 -4.13 -64.67 -6.01
CA ASN A 8 -3.12 -63.88 -5.32
C ASN A 8 -2.65 -62.81 -6.31
N ALA A 9 -3.27 -61.63 -6.25
CA ALA A 9 -2.73 -60.43 -6.87
C ALA A 9 -2.61 -59.35 -5.79
N SER A 10 -1.66 -59.54 -4.87
CA SER A 10 -1.09 -58.40 -4.16
C SER A 10 -0.58 -57.42 -5.21
N PRO A 11 -1.07 -56.16 -5.28
CA PRO A 11 -0.40 -55.17 -6.09
C PRO A 11 0.97 -54.96 -5.45
N VAL A 12 2.01 -55.47 -6.10
CA VAL A 12 3.39 -55.14 -5.78
C VAL A 12 3.56 -53.64 -6.07
N ARG A 13 3.17 -52.78 -5.12
CA ARG A 13 3.79 -51.46 -5.03
C ARG A 13 5.21 -51.75 -4.61
N SER A 14 6.15 -51.69 -5.54
CA SER A 14 7.56 -51.58 -5.19
C SER A 14 7.69 -50.25 -4.44
N ILE A 15 7.71 -50.31 -3.11
CA ILE A 15 7.87 -49.13 -2.28
C ILE A 15 9.36 -48.77 -2.35
N THR A 16 9.75 -48.00 -3.36
CA THR A 16 11.12 -47.50 -3.47
C THR A 16 11.40 -46.56 -2.28
N PRO A 17 12.56 -46.63 -1.63
CA PRO A 17 12.94 -45.74 -0.52
C PRO A 17 12.72 -44.24 -0.83
N THR A 18 12.94 -43.83 -2.07
CA THR A 18 12.65 -42.47 -2.57
C THR A 18 11.18 -42.06 -2.43
N ILE A 19 10.24 -42.99 -2.72
CA ILE A 19 8.79 -42.71 -2.64
C ILE A 19 8.37 -42.52 -1.18
N ASN A 20 8.96 -43.30 -0.26
CA ASN A 20 8.72 -43.13 1.17
C ASN A 20 9.19 -41.75 1.67
N ILE A 21 10.36 -41.30 1.24
CA ILE A 21 10.85 -39.95 1.54
C ILE A 21 9.87 -38.90 1.01
N TYR A 22 9.45 -39.04 -0.26
CA TYR A 22 8.52 -38.11 -0.87
C TYR A 22 7.19 -38.00 -0.11
N ILE A 23 6.58 -39.13 0.24
CA ILE A 23 5.33 -39.19 1.01
C ILE A 23 5.51 -38.58 2.40
N LYS A 24 6.63 -38.88 3.07
CA LYS A 24 6.92 -38.37 4.41
C LYS A 24 7.12 -36.86 4.42
N LEU A 25 7.87 -36.33 3.45
CA LEU A 25 8.10 -34.88 3.32
C LEU A 25 6.85 -34.11 2.88
N ALA A 26 5.89 -34.76 2.20
CA ALA A 26 4.60 -34.15 1.87
C ALA A 26 3.77 -33.78 3.11
N GLN A 27 4.03 -34.43 4.26
CA GLN A 27 3.40 -34.08 5.56
C GLN A 27 3.99 -32.79 6.18
N TYR A 28 5.09 -32.26 5.63
CA TYR A 28 5.79 -31.07 6.12
C TYR A 28 5.93 -30.00 5.01
N PRO A 29 4.84 -29.48 4.42
CA PRO A 29 4.88 -28.70 3.19
C PRO A 29 5.72 -27.41 3.27
N THR A 30 5.80 -26.79 4.46
CA THR A 30 6.58 -25.57 4.69
C THR A 30 8.04 -25.85 5.07
N LEU A 31 8.34 -27.03 5.61
CA LEU A 31 9.68 -27.41 6.10
C LEU A 31 10.40 -28.38 5.16
N ALA A 32 9.71 -28.96 4.18
CA ALA A 32 10.27 -29.93 3.24
C ALA A 32 11.50 -29.41 2.49
N TYR A 33 11.57 -28.09 2.26
CA TYR A 33 12.76 -27.46 1.69
C TYR A 33 13.97 -27.56 2.64
N GLU A 34 13.82 -27.13 3.89
CA GLU A 34 14.88 -27.15 4.91
C GLU A 34 15.33 -28.57 5.25
N ILE A 35 14.37 -29.50 5.35
CA ILE A 35 14.67 -30.93 5.55
C ILE A 35 15.56 -31.43 4.40
N ARG A 36 15.25 -31.09 3.14
CA ARG A 36 16.09 -31.46 1.99
C ARG A 36 17.43 -30.75 1.95
N VAL A 37 17.57 -29.57 2.54
CA VAL A 37 18.89 -28.92 2.72
C VAL A 37 19.74 -29.76 3.66
N ARG A 38 19.22 -30.11 4.84
CA ARG A 38 19.94 -30.92 5.83
C ARG A 38 20.26 -32.33 5.33
N MET A 39 19.34 -32.94 4.58
CA MET A 39 19.59 -34.22 3.89
C MET A 39 20.80 -34.13 2.94
N ARG A 40 20.96 -33.05 2.18
CA ARG A 40 22.11 -32.87 1.30
C ARG A 40 23.39 -32.64 2.09
N ASP A 41 23.35 -31.85 3.16
CA ASP A 41 24.53 -31.63 4.01
C ASP A 41 25.02 -32.96 4.59
N GLU A 42 24.12 -33.81 5.05
CA GLU A 42 24.43 -35.15 5.53
C GLU A 42 25.09 -36.02 4.44
N LEU A 43 24.55 -36.01 3.21
CA LEU A 43 25.12 -36.73 2.07
C LEU A 43 26.54 -36.26 1.74
N PHE A 44 26.77 -34.95 1.79
CA PHE A 44 28.08 -34.35 1.50
C PHE A 44 29.09 -34.63 2.62
N GLN A 45 28.69 -34.50 3.89
CA GLN A 45 29.56 -34.74 5.04
C GLN A 45 30.01 -36.20 5.13
N ARG A 46 29.14 -37.14 4.76
CA ARG A 46 29.47 -38.58 4.72
C ARG A 46 30.25 -39.00 3.48
N GLY A 47 30.52 -38.07 2.56
CA GLY A 47 31.23 -38.37 1.30
C GLY A 47 30.44 -39.27 0.33
N ILE A 48 29.11 -39.36 0.48
CA ILE A 48 28.26 -40.17 -0.41
C ILE A 48 28.25 -39.58 -1.83
N ILE A 49 28.27 -38.26 -1.93
CA ILE A 49 28.48 -37.54 -3.18
C ILE A 49 29.16 -36.21 -2.91
N GLU A 50 30.08 -35.80 -3.78
CA GLU A 50 30.67 -34.47 -3.68
C GLU A 50 29.71 -33.38 -4.14
N GLN A 51 29.72 -32.23 -3.45
CA GLN A 51 28.82 -31.11 -3.77
C GLN A 51 28.98 -30.61 -5.22
N LYS A 52 30.21 -30.60 -5.75
CA LYS A 52 30.47 -30.19 -7.15
C LYS A 52 29.85 -31.16 -8.15
N VAL A 53 29.99 -32.46 -7.90
CA VAL A 53 29.43 -33.54 -8.73
C VAL A 53 27.90 -33.50 -8.69
N PHE A 54 27.31 -33.38 -7.50
CA PHE A 54 25.85 -33.26 -7.33
C PHE A 54 25.27 -32.05 -8.09
N LYS A 55 25.92 -30.89 -8.02
CA LYS A 55 25.49 -29.69 -8.77
C LYS A 55 25.58 -29.90 -10.29
N ALA A 56 26.63 -30.57 -10.77
CA ALA A 56 26.78 -30.90 -12.18
C ALA A 56 25.68 -31.86 -12.67
N GLU A 57 25.34 -32.89 -11.87
CA GLU A 57 24.27 -33.84 -12.18
C GLU A 57 22.90 -33.18 -12.23
N VAL A 58 22.58 -32.32 -11.26
CA VAL A 58 21.32 -31.55 -11.25
C VAL A 58 21.20 -30.71 -12.53
N LYS A 59 22.29 -30.06 -12.95
CA LYS A 59 22.32 -29.28 -14.19
C LYS A 59 22.12 -30.18 -15.42
N ALA A 60 22.82 -31.30 -15.50
CA ALA A 60 22.70 -32.24 -16.62
C ALA A 60 21.27 -32.82 -16.73
N LYS A 61 20.68 -33.26 -15.62
CA LYS A 61 19.31 -33.77 -15.59
C LYS A 61 18.26 -32.70 -15.87
N ALA A 62 18.54 -31.43 -15.52
CA ALA A 62 17.69 -30.31 -15.90
C ALA A 62 17.70 -30.05 -17.41
N LEU A 63 18.86 -30.12 -18.05
CA LEU A 63 18.97 -30.05 -19.52
C LEU A 63 18.28 -31.23 -20.19
N GLU A 64 18.39 -32.43 -19.63
CA GLU A 64 17.71 -33.61 -20.17
C GLU A 64 16.18 -33.51 -20.02
N SER A 65 15.69 -32.96 -18.90
CA SER A 65 14.27 -32.71 -18.67
C SER A 65 13.71 -31.66 -19.64
N GLN A 66 14.47 -30.60 -19.94
CA GLN A 66 14.11 -29.66 -21.01
C GLN A 66 13.90 -30.37 -22.36
N ARG A 67 14.85 -31.23 -22.74
CA ARG A 67 14.75 -32.01 -23.99
C ARG A 67 13.54 -32.94 -24.02
N ARG A 68 13.25 -33.60 -22.89
CA ARG A 68 12.08 -34.46 -22.73
C ARG A 68 10.75 -33.71 -22.85
N GLU A 69 10.75 -32.43 -22.48
CA GLU A 69 9.60 -31.52 -22.58
C GLU A 69 9.58 -30.70 -23.89
N GLY A 70 10.41 -31.06 -24.87
CA GLY A 70 10.40 -30.45 -26.22
C GLY A 70 11.20 -29.15 -26.37
N LEU A 71 12.01 -28.78 -25.37
CA LEU A 71 12.89 -27.61 -25.42
C LEU A 71 14.28 -28.04 -25.94
N HIS A 72 14.63 -27.54 -27.12
CA HIS A 72 15.85 -27.94 -27.83
C HIS A 72 16.96 -26.87 -27.77
N ASP A 73 16.60 -25.63 -27.43
CA ASP A 73 17.55 -24.56 -27.10
C ASP A 73 17.53 -24.25 -25.58
N PRO A 74 18.53 -24.73 -24.82
CA PRO A 74 18.57 -24.61 -23.36
C PRO A 74 18.69 -23.19 -22.82
N PHE A 75 19.09 -22.23 -23.66
CA PHE A 75 19.41 -20.86 -23.24
C PHE A 75 18.46 -19.81 -23.81
N GLY A 76 17.75 -20.10 -24.91
CA GLY A 76 16.80 -19.18 -25.54
C GLY A 76 15.30 -19.48 -25.30
N GLN A 77 14.91 -20.74 -25.07
CA GLN A 77 13.49 -21.13 -25.03
C GLN A 77 12.88 -21.22 -23.63
N GLU A 78 13.70 -21.20 -22.57
CA GLU A 78 13.21 -21.27 -21.20
C GLU A 78 13.60 -20.01 -20.41
N GLN A 79 12.60 -19.30 -19.88
CA GLN A 79 12.82 -18.12 -19.06
C GLN A 79 13.63 -18.48 -17.80
N ALA A 80 14.50 -17.57 -17.35
CA ALA A 80 15.43 -17.81 -16.24
C ALA A 80 14.74 -18.31 -14.96
N HIS A 81 13.55 -17.80 -14.63
CA HIS A 81 12.81 -18.22 -13.44
C HIS A 81 12.27 -19.67 -13.55
N ILE A 82 11.84 -20.09 -14.75
CA ILE A 82 11.40 -21.47 -15.03
C ILE A 82 12.59 -22.41 -14.93
N TRP A 83 13.75 -22.03 -15.48
CA TRP A 83 14.99 -22.79 -15.34
C TRP A 83 15.42 -22.98 -13.88
N GLN A 84 15.31 -21.94 -13.05
CA GLN A 84 15.58 -22.07 -11.62
C GLN A 84 14.58 -23.00 -10.92
N LYS A 85 13.28 -22.91 -11.27
CA LYS A 85 12.24 -23.79 -10.74
C LYS A 85 12.46 -25.25 -11.15
N ARG A 86 12.86 -25.50 -12.40
CA ARG A 86 13.22 -26.83 -12.93
C ARG A 86 14.40 -27.42 -12.17
N LYS A 87 15.50 -26.68 -12.06
CA LYS A 87 16.67 -27.10 -11.28
C LYS A 87 16.33 -27.37 -9.82
N ALA A 88 15.46 -26.55 -9.20
CA ALA A 88 15.03 -26.77 -7.82
C ALA A 88 14.28 -28.10 -7.66
N ARG A 89 13.30 -28.39 -8.54
CA ARG A 89 12.56 -29.66 -8.52
C ARG A 89 13.47 -30.87 -8.74
N ILE A 90 14.39 -30.77 -9.70
CA ILE A 90 15.33 -31.85 -10.00
C ILE A 90 16.31 -32.05 -8.84
N ARG A 91 16.79 -30.97 -8.22
CA ARG A 91 17.62 -31.03 -7.02
C ARG A 91 16.91 -31.75 -5.88
N ASP A 92 15.65 -31.40 -5.64
CA ASP A 92 14.87 -32.00 -4.55
C ASP A 92 14.65 -33.50 -4.82
N TYR A 93 14.28 -33.87 -6.04
CA TYR A 93 14.16 -35.26 -6.44
C TYR A 93 15.49 -36.03 -6.33
N GLN A 94 16.61 -35.46 -6.79
CA GLN A 94 17.92 -36.10 -6.64
C GLN A 94 18.32 -36.24 -5.17
N THR A 95 17.99 -35.26 -4.33
CA THR A 95 18.19 -35.35 -2.88
C THR A 95 17.45 -36.56 -2.30
N ASP A 96 16.18 -36.72 -2.65
CA ASP A 96 15.34 -37.82 -2.17
C ASP A 96 15.87 -39.19 -2.67
N VAL A 97 16.39 -39.26 -3.92
CA VAL A 97 17.00 -40.47 -4.50
C VAL A 97 18.30 -40.86 -3.79
N TYR A 98 19.26 -39.92 -3.70
CA TYR A 98 20.55 -40.19 -3.05
C TYR A 98 20.37 -40.54 -1.58
N PHE A 99 19.48 -39.84 -0.87
CA PHE A 99 19.22 -40.11 0.53
C PHE A 99 18.55 -41.49 0.70
N GLY A 100 17.51 -41.80 -0.09
CA GLY A 100 16.79 -43.08 0.03
C GLY A 100 17.63 -44.30 -0.31
N ASN A 101 18.61 -44.16 -1.21
CA ASN A 101 19.47 -45.27 -1.62
C ASN A 101 20.70 -45.48 -0.73
N ASN A 102 21.09 -44.49 0.08
CA ASN A 102 22.35 -44.53 0.83
C ASN A 102 22.19 -44.37 2.33
N LEU A 103 21.04 -43.89 2.82
CA LEU A 103 20.79 -43.61 4.23
C LEU A 103 19.48 -44.23 4.69
N SER A 104 19.43 -44.59 5.98
CA SER A 104 18.27 -45.28 6.58
C SER A 104 17.12 -44.32 6.89
N GLN A 105 15.91 -44.88 7.02
CA GLN A 105 14.75 -44.12 7.48
C GLN A 105 14.93 -43.54 8.88
N ALA A 106 15.63 -44.24 9.79
CA ALA A 106 15.93 -43.71 11.11
C ALA A 106 16.76 -42.41 11.05
N ARG A 107 17.67 -42.27 10.06
CA ARG A 107 18.42 -41.02 9.88
C ARG A 107 17.57 -39.91 9.30
N LEU A 108 16.68 -40.23 8.35
CA LEU A 108 15.69 -39.27 7.87
C LEU A 108 14.86 -38.71 9.03
N ASP A 109 14.42 -39.59 9.93
CA ASP A 109 13.58 -39.24 11.07
C ASP A 109 14.33 -38.36 12.07
N ALA A 110 15.60 -38.69 12.34
CA ALA A 110 16.49 -37.83 13.12
C ALA A 110 16.68 -36.45 12.46
N ILE A 111 16.86 -36.35 11.13
CA ILE A 111 16.96 -35.05 10.45
C ILE A 111 15.64 -34.27 10.53
N ILE A 112 14.51 -34.95 10.39
CA ILE A 112 13.20 -34.32 10.56
C ILE A 112 13.05 -33.79 11.98
N GLU A 113 13.37 -34.57 13.00
CA GLU A 113 13.36 -34.11 14.40
C GLU A 113 14.37 -32.99 14.64
N GLU A 114 15.58 -33.09 14.10
CA GLU A 114 16.58 -32.01 14.17
C GLU A 114 16.02 -30.73 13.54
N VAL A 115 15.36 -30.78 12.38
CA VAL A 115 14.76 -29.60 11.73
C VAL A 115 13.54 -29.09 12.47
N LEU A 116 12.78 -29.96 13.12
CA LEU A 116 11.66 -29.59 13.99
C LEU A 116 12.15 -28.95 15.30
N ASN A 117 13.26 -29.43 15.85
CA ASN A 117 13.88 -28.91 17.08
C ASN A 117 14.80 -27.70 16.82
N SER A 118 15.32 -27.57 15.59
CA SER A 118 16.08 -26.43 15.08
C SER A 118 15.19 -25.44 14.34
N GLN A 119 13.88 -25.70 14.20
CA GLN A 119 12.93 -24.59 14.21
C GLN A 119 13.35 -23.76 15.41
N PRO A 120 13.53 -22.44 15.30
CA PRO A 120 13.89 -21.65 16.46
C PRO A 120 12.87 -21.95 17.56
N GLY A 121 13.29 -22.80 18.50
CA GLY A 121 12.76 -22.85 19.83
C GLY A 121 12.75 -21.40 20.24
N TYR A 122 11.56 -20.95 20.63
CA TYR A 122 11.25 -19.60 21.04
C TYR A 122 12.22 -19.23 22.18
N THR A 123 13.43 -18.78 21.86
CA THR A 123 14.46 -18.54 22.86
C THR A 123 14.34 -17.06 23.20
N ASP A 124 14.02 -16.77 24.47
CA ASP A 124 14.02 -15.42 25.04
C ASP A 124 15.46 -14.86 25.19
N SER A 125 16.40 -15.31 24.35
CA SER A 125 17.77 -14.84 24.37
C SER A 125 17.82 -13.41 23.82
N ILE A 126 18.46 -12.54 24.60
CA ILE A 126 18.64 -11.11 24.32
C ILE A 126 19.57 -10.88 23.11
N GLU A 127 20.36 -11.88 22.71
CA GLU A 127 21.30 -11.79 21.59
C GLU A 127 20.68 -12.18 20.24
N LEU A 128 20.96 -11.39 19.21
CA LEU A 128 20.64 -11.70 17.81
C LEU A 128 21.61 -12.75 17.27
N THR A 129 21.27 -14.02 17.43
CA THR A 129 22.03 -15.18 16.92
C THR A 129 21.82 -15.44 15.42
N PHE A 130 21.10 -14.56 14.72
CA PHE A 130 20.69 -14.73 13.34
C PHE A 130 20.84 -13.43 12.56
N ASN A 131 21.09 -13.53 11.25
CA ASN A 131 21.18 -12.36 10.36
C ASN A 131 19.76 -11.84 10.04
N PRO A 132 19.40 -10.61 10.44
CA PRO A 132 18.06 -10.06 10.23
C PRO A 132 17.63 -9.98 8.75
N GLU A 133 18.56 -9.72 7.83
CA GLU A 133 18.25 -9.53 6.39
C GLU A 133 17.72 -10.80 5.72
N ILE A 134 18.04 -11.99 6.27
CA ILE A 134 17.58 -13.28 5.74
C ILE A 134 16.52 -13.95 6.63
N ALA A 135 16.24 -13.38 7.80
CA ALA A 135 15.32 -13.95 8.76
C ALA A 135 13.85 -13.80 8.32
N PRO A 136 12.99 -14.79 8.59
CA PRO A 136 11.56 -14.65 8.34
C PRO A 136 10.97 -13.46 9.12
N TRP A 137 10.16 -12.63 8.48
CA TRP A 137 9.58 -11.44 9.13
C TRP A 137 8.77 -11.76 10.39
N ARG A 138 8.12 -12.93 10.47
CA ARG A 138 7.41 -13.35 11.69
C ARG A 138 8.33 -13.40 12.90
N MET A 139 9.57 -13.84 12.71
CA MET A 139 10.60 -13.90 13.75
C MET A 139 11.11 -12.51 14.09
N LEU A 140 11.38 -11.68 13.08
CA LEU A 140 11.79 -10.27 13.28
C LEU A 140 10.77 -9.48 14.11
N PHE A 141 9.48 -9.60 13.77
CA PHE A 141 8.45 -8.91 14.54
C PHE A 141 8.37 -9.41 15.98
N ARG A 142 8.45 -10.73 16.21
CA ARG A 142 8.40 -11.29 17.57
C ARG A 142 9.59 -10.81 18.39
N GLN A 143 10.80 -10.86 17.83
CA GLN A 143 12.00 -10.39 18.53
C GLN A 143 11.94 -8.88 18.78
N GLY A 144 11.46 -8.11 17.81
CA GLY A 144 11.27 -6.67 17.96
C GLY A 144 10.25 -6.33 19.06
N GLU A 145 9.14 -7.07 19.15
CA GLU A 145 8.13 -6.94 20.20
C GLU A 145 8.73 -7.24 21.59
N LEU A 146 9.56 -8.30 21.71
CA LEU A 146 10.28 -8.61 22.94
C LEU A 146 11.24 -7.48 23.33
N TYR A 147 12.02 -6.95 22.39
CA TYR A 147 12.94 -5.84 22.65
C TYR A 147 12.22 -4.56 23.09
N GLU A 148 11.11 -4.19 22.44
CA GLU A 148 10.32 -3.00 22.83
C GLU A 148 9.67 -3.14 24.21
N ALA A 149 9.44 -4.36 24.70
CA ALA A 149 8.89 -4.62 26.02
C ALA A 149 9.93 -4.62 27.16
N LEU A 150 11.23 -4.55 26.85
CA LEU A 150 12.29 -4.57 27.87
C LEU A 150 12.32 -3.27 28.71
N PRO A 151 12.73 -3.34 29.99
CA PRO A 151 12.97 -2.15 30.81
C PRO A 151 14.03 -1.22 30.19
N PRO A 152 13.99 0.11 30.47
CA PRO A 152 14.85 1.10 29.82
C PRO A 152 16.36 0.78 29.85
N ASP A 153 16.86 0.20 30.93
CA ASP A 153 18.28 -0.14 31.08
C ASP A 153 18.72 -1.33 30.21
N GLN A 154 17.83 -2.28 29.98
CA GLN A 154 18.08 -3.43 29.09
C GLN A 154 17.84 -3.06 27.63
N LEU A 155 16.83 -2.23 27.35
CA LEU A 155 16.53 -1.70 26.02
C LEU A 155 17.73 -0.95 25.43
N LYS A 156 18.46 -0.17 26.25
CA LYS A 156 19.70 0.51 25.81
C LYS A 156 20.72 -0.46 25.23
N LYS A 157 20.86 -1.67 25.80
CA LYS A 157 21.81 -2.69 25.36
C LYS A 157 21.43 -3.28 23.99
N VAL A 158 20.14 -3.49 23.75
CA VAL A 158 19.62 -4.07 22.48
C VAL A 158 19.16 -3.01 21.46
N LYS A 159 19.38 -1.73 21.72
CA LYS A 159 18.86 -0.64 20.87
C LYS A 159 19.34 -0.76 19.42
N HIS A 160 20.60 -1.11 19.20
CA HIS A 160 21.19 -1.26 17.87
C HIS A 160 20.56 -2.43 17.10
N HIS A 161 20.36 -3.56 17.78
CA HIS A 161 19.64 -4.72 17.30
C HIS A 161 18.18 -4.44 16.92
N LEU A 162 17.44 -3.72 17.78
CA LEU A 162 16.07 -3.31 17.48
C LEU A 162 16.03 -2.37 16.26
N GLN A 163 17.00 -1.45 16.14
CA GLN A 163 17.09 -0.58 14.97
C GLN A 163 17.33 -1.37 13.68
N GLU A 164 18.20 -2.38 13.70
CA GLU A 164 18.44 -3.25 12.54
C GLU A 164 17.16 -3.99 12.12
N ILE A 165 16.44 -4.59 13.08
CA ILE A 165 15.14 -5.23 12.84
C ILE A 165 14.16 -4.25 12.17
N LYS A 166 14.03 -3.03 12.72
CA LYS A 166 13.16 -1.99 12.14
C LYS A 166 13.57 -1.64 10.72
N VAL A 167 14.86 -1.44 10.46
CA VAL A 167 15.38 -1.10 9.14
C VAL A 167 15.06 -2.19 8.12
N VAL A 168 15.30 -3.47 8.45
CA VAL A 168 14.99 -4.59 7.55
C VAL A 168 13.50 -4.66 7.22
N LEU A 169 12.64 -4.53 8.24
CA LEU A 169 11.19 -4.54 8.04
C LEU A 169 10.70 -3.34 7.20
N ILE A 170 11.18 -2.12 7.49
CA ILE A 170 10.84 -0.90 6.74
C ILE A 170 11.27 -1.03 5.27
N LYS A 171 12.52 -1.44 5.03
CA LYS A 171 13.07 -1.68 3.69
C LYS A 171 12.28 -2.73 2.91
N GLY A 172 11.86 -3.79 3.60
CA GLY A 172 11.14 -4.91 3.02
C GLY A 172 9.69 -4.60 2.62
N MET A 173 8.96 -3.78 3.38
CA MET A 173 7.51 -3.58 3.17
C MET A 173 7.06 -2.13 2.98
N ILE A 174 7.90 -1.13 3.25
CA ILE A 174 7.51 0.29 3.20
C ILE A 174 8.26 1.01 2.10
N SER A 175 9.57 1.21 2.27
CA SER A 175 10.40 2.00 1.35
C SER A 175 11.87 1.60 1.51
N ASP A 176 12.58 1.52 0.38
CA ASP A 176 14.03 1.33 0.29
C ASP A 176 14.80 2.66 0.19
N GLN A 177 14.12 3.80 0.28
CA GLN A 177 14.79 5.09 0.21
C GLN A 177 15.54 5.39 1.51
N LEU A 178 16.85 5.59 1.41
CA LEU A 178 17.73 5.80 2.58
C LEU A 178 17.29 6.99 3.44
N ARG A 179 16.85 8.09 2.83
CA ARG A 179 16.38 9.28 3.55
C ARG A 179 15.08 9.00 4.33
N PHE A 180 14.16 8.23 3.76
CA PHE A 180 12.95 7.79 4.44
C PHE A 180 13.30 6.86 5.63
N ILE A 181 14.11 5.83 5.38
CA ILE A 181 14.54 4.87 6.40
C ILE A 181 15.25 5.55 7.56
N ALA A 182 16.08 6.56 7.28
CA ALA A 182 16.82 7.31 8.28
C ALA A 182 15.90 7.94 9.34
N VAL A 183 14.72 8.42 8.94
CA VAL A 183 13.72 9.00 9.86
C VAL A 183 12.81 7.90 10.42
N ALA A 184 12.27 7.04 9.55
CA ALA A 184 11.24 6.06 9.90
C ALA A 184 11.69 5.06 10.98
N LYS A 185 12.97 4.67 11.00
CA LYS A 185 13.50 3.74 12.02
C LYS A 185 13.46 4.30 13.46
N HIS A 186 13.40 5.62 13.60
CA HIS A 186 13.30 6.29 14.90
C HIS A 186 11.85 6.58 15.31
N VAL A 187 10.94 6.68 14.34
CA VAL A 187 9.55 7.07 14.55
C VAL A 187 8.61 5.86 14.65
N LEU A 188 8.83 4.82 13.85
CA LEU A 188 7.93 3.66 13.78
C LEU A 188 8.28 2.62 14.85
N SER A 189 7.27 2.16 15.60
CA SER A 189 7.37 1.02 16.51
C SER A 189 7.20 -0.31 15.77
N ILE A 190 7.57 -1.44 16.40
CA ILE A 190 7.33 -2.76 15.84
C ILE A 190 5.82 -3.02 15.73
N ALA A 191 5.02 -2.51 16.66
CA ALA A 191 3.56 -2.58 16.60
C ALA A 191 2.98 -1.85 15.36
N ASP A 192 3.51 -0.66 15.03
CA ASP A 192 3.10 0.06 13.81
C ASP A 192 3.43 -0.75 12.55
N LEU A 193 4.66 -1.27 12.49
CA LEU A 193 5.15 -2.11 11.39
C LEU A 193 4.30 -3.39 11.24
N ARG A 194 3.91 -4.01 12.36
CA ARG A 194 3.03 -5.18 12.39
C ARG A 194 1.64 -4.85 11.86
N ARG A 195 1.08 -3.69 12.23
CA ARG A 195 -0.22 -3.23 11.75
C ARG A 195 -0.23 -3.06 10.23
N ILE A 196 0.83 -2.46 9.66
CA ILE A 196 1.02 -2.33 8.22
C ILE A 196 1.06 -3.70 7.56
N TYR A 197 1.88 -4.61 8.09
CA TYR A 197 2.01 -5.96 7.56
C TYR A 197 0.67 -6.73 7.53
N ARG A 198 -0.13 -6.64 8.59
CA ARG A 198 -1.44 -7.29 8.69
C ARG A 198 -2.48 -6.72 7.70
N ARG A 199 -2.39 -5.43 7.39
CA ARG A 199 -3.28 -4.74 6.44
C ARG A 199 -2.71 -4.66 5.01
N ARG A 200 -1.63 -5.40 4.72
CA ARG A 200 -1.05 -5.49 3.39
C ARG A 200 -1.61 -6.71 2.64
N ILE A 201 -2.19 -6.45 1.48
CA ILE A 201 -2.69 -7.44 0.52
C ILE A 201 -1.58 -7.74 -0.48
N GLY A 202 -1.27 -9.02 -0.69
CA GLY A 202 -0.19 -9.45 -1.56
C GLY A 202 1.23 -9.13 -1.06
N ARG A 203 2.19 -9.09 -2.00
CA ARG A 203 3.63 -8.91 -1.75
C ARG A 203 4.13 -7.56 -2.27
N GLY A 204 5.34 -7.18 -1.85
CA GLY A 204 5.95 -5.90 -2.23
C GLY A 204 5.78 -4.79 -1.19
N LYS A 205 6.20 -3.59 -1.55
CA LYS A 205 6.13 -2.41 -0.68
C LYS A 205 4.76 -1.75 -0.79
N ILE A 206 4.35 -0.99 0.23
CA ILE A 206 3.07 -0.26 0.23
C ILE A 206 3.08 1.03 -0.64
N GLY A 207 4.28 1.45 -1.07
CA GLY A 207 4.49 2.62 -1.91
C GLY A 207 4.61 3.94 -1.13
N GLY A 208 5.08 4.98 -1.84
CA GLY A 208 5.53 6.24 -1.25
C GLY A 208 4.42 7.08 -0.62
N LYS A 209 3.20 7.09 -1.20
CA LYS A 209 2.05 7.83 -0.65
C LYS A 209 1.64 7.29 0.71
N ALA A 210 1.48 5.97 0.79
CA ALA A 210 1.17 5.29 2.04
C ALA A 210 2.30 5.43 3.06
N ALA A 211 3.56 5.28 2.63
CA ALA A 211 4.74 5.43 3.46
C ALA A 211 4.84 6.83 4.08
N GLY A 212 4.74 7.89 3.26
CA GLY A 212 4.78 9.27 3.69
C GLY A 212 3.62 9.63 4.63
N MET A 213 2.40 9.18 4.32
CA MET A 213 1.23 9.40 5.17
C MET A 213 1.39 8.78 6.56
N ILE A 214 1.86 7.53 6.64
CA ILE A 214 2.06 6.84 7.93
C ILE A 214 3.18 7.52 8.72
N LEU A 215 4.28 7.87 8.06
CA LEU A 215 5.40 8.54 8.72
C LEU A 215 4.96 9.89 9.29
N ALA A 216 4.29 10.73 8.49
CA ALA A 216 3.76 12.01 8.92
C ALA A 216 2.78 11.86 10.09
N TRP A 217 1.84 10.91 10.00
CA TRP A 217 0.92 10.61 11.10
C TRP A 217 1.69 10.27 12.39
N LYS A 218 2.67 9.37 12.32
CA LYS A 218 3.42 8.97 13.51
C LYS A 218 4.27 10.10 14.09
N ILE A 219 4.85 10.98 13.26
CA ILE A 219 5.54 12.20 13.73
C ILE A 219 4.57 13.09 14.52
N LEU A 220 3.36 13.30 14.01
CA LEU A 220 2.33 14.10 14.67
C LEU A 220 1.76 13.46 15.95
N GLN A 221 1.99 12.16 16.16
CA GLN A 221 1.63 11.42 17.37
C GLN A 221 2.74 11.39 18.42
N LEU A 222 3.95 11.86 18.11
CA LEU A 222 5.02 11.93 19.09
C LEU A 222 4.66 12.92 20.20
N SER A 223 5.08 12.60 21.42
CA SER A 223 4.93 13.51 22.56
C SER A 223 5.63 14.84 22.25
N PRO A 224 5.01 15.97 22.62
CA PRO A 224 5.62 17.28 22.45
C PRO A 224 6.94 17.37 23.24
N ASP A 225 7.89 18.14 22.71
CA ASP A 225 8.98 18.68 23.53
C ASP A 225 8.42 19.67 24.57
N ASP A 226 9.17 19.94 25.64
CA ASP A 226 8.74 20.85 26.72
C ASP A 226 8.27 22.21 26.15
N GLY A 227 6.97 22.50 26.30
CA GLY A 227 6.35 23.76 25.87
C GLY A 227 5.54 23.71 24.57
N GLU A 228 5.53 22.58 23.85
CA GLU A 228 4.64 22.39 22.69
C GLU A 228 3.26 21.84 23.07
N ASP A 229 2.24 22.16 22.27
CA ASP A 229 0.91 21.56 22.44
C ASP A 229 0.91 20.09 21.99
N ASP A 230 0.28 19.24 22.78
CA ASP A 230 -0.09 17.90 22.33
C ASP A 230 -1.31 17.98 21.40
N ILE A 231 -1.09 17.63 20.13
CA ILE A 231 -2.12 17.59 19.09
C ILE A 231 -2.51 16.15 18.72
N SER A 232 -1.91 15.14 19.34
CA SER A 232 -2.07 13.72 18.97
C SER A 232 -3.54 13.29 18.98
N ALA A 233 -4.32 13.76 19.95
CA ALA A 233 -5.75 13.48 20.09
C ALA A 233 -6.62 14.01 18.93
N PHE A 234 -6.14 15.01 18.17
CA PHE A 234 -6.84 15.61 17.04
C PHE A 234 -6.37 15.07 15.68
N VAL A 235 -5.31 14.27 15.65
CA VAL A 235 -4.73 13.72 14.43
C VAL A 235 -5.02 12.24 14.34
N GLY A 236 -5.65 11.82 13.23
CA GLY A 236 -5.93 10.42 12.95
C GLY A 236 -5.75 10.10 11.47
N ILE A 237 -5.60 8.83 11.17
CA ILE A 237 -5.61 8.31 9.80
C ILE A 237 -6.87 7.48 9.55
N PRO A 238 -7.42 7.49 8.32
CA PRO A 238 -8.52 6.60 7.96
C PRO A 238 -8.09 5.13 8.04
N ASP A 239 -9.06 4.23 8.23
CA ASP A 239 -8.79 2.81 8.04
C ASP A 239 -8.34 2.54 6.61
N SER A 240 -7.17 1.91 6.53
CA SER A 240 -6.40 1.80 5.30
C SER A 240 -5.86 0.38 5.13
N TYR A 241 -5.99 -0.16 3.93
CA TYR A 241 -5.34 -1.37 3.44
C TYR A 241 -4.36 -1.00 2.31
N PHE A 242 -3.34 -1.83 2.13
CA PHE A 242 -2.26 -1.56 1.18
C PHE A 242 -2.12 -2.74 0.23
N LEU A 243 -2.37 -2.53 -1.06
CA LEU A 243 -2.03 -3.50 -2.10
C LEU A 243 -0.54 -3.37 -2.41
N GLY A 244 0.20 -4.45 -2.14
CA GLY A 244 1.64 -4.46 -2.29
C GLY A 244 2.07 -4.32 -3.75
N SER A 245 3.22 -3.67 -3.94
CA SER A 245 3.73 -3.29 -5.26
C SER A 245 4.13 -4.44 -6.19
N GLU A 246 4.17 -5.70 -5.71
CA GLU A 246 4.45 -6.85 -6.59
C GLU A 246 3.17 -7.38 -7.26
N VAL A 247 1.99 -7.03 -6.73
CA VAL A 247 0.70 -7.50 -7.25
C VAL A 247 0.46 -7.01 -8.68
N ILE A 248 0.96 -5.83 -9.04
CA ILE A 248 0.87 -5.33 -10.42
C ILE A 248 1.63 -6.21 -11.42
N TYR A 249 2.76 -6.82 -11.02
CA TYR A 249 3.51 -7.72 -11.89
C TYR A 249 2.77 -9.04 -12.07
N ASP A 250 2.30 -9.63 -10.97
CA ASP A 250 1.49 -10.85 -11.01
C ASP A 250 0.25 -10.64 -11.91
N PHE A 251 -0.43 -9.50 -11.76
CA PHE A 251 -1.56 -9.11 -12.59
C PHE A 251 -1.18 -8.98 -14.07
N ARG A 252 -0.10 -8.26 -14.40
CA ARG A 252 0.31 -8.06 -15.80
C ARG A 252 0.75 -9.36 -16.46
N LEU A 253 1.51 -10.18 -15.74
CA LEU A 253 1.97 -11.48 -16.22
C LEU A 253 0.79 -12.41 -16.51
N MET A 254 -0.17 -12.51 -15.58
CA MET A 254 -1.36 -13.35 -15.74
C MET A 254 -2.24 -12.92 -16.92
N ASN A 255 -2.23 -11.64 -17.27
CA ASN A 255 -3.05 -11.06 -18.33
C ASN A 255 -2.29 -10.77 -19.63
N ASN A 256 -1.03 -11.23 -19.77
CA ASN A 256 -0.17 -11.01 -20.93
C ASN A 256 0.03 -9.51 -21.30
N LEU A 257 0.07 -8.63 -20.29
CA LEU A 257 0.18 -7.18 -20.46
C LEU A 257 1.64 -6.67 -20.48
N GLU A 258 2.63 -7.56 -20.47
CA GLU A 258 4.05 -7.19 -20.42
C GLU A 258 4.47 -6.32 -21.63
N GLY A 259 3.90 -6.58 -22.80
CA GLY A 259 4.18 -5.81 -24.02
C GLY A 259 3.86 -4.32 -23.91
N HIS A 260 2.92 -3.95 -23.03
CA HIS A 260 2.57 -2.55 -22.77
C HIS A 260 3.71 -1.78 -22.07
N MET A 261 4.64 -2.46 -21.38
CA MET A 261 5.79 -1.80 -20.74
C MET A 261 6.78 -1.19 -21.73
N ASN A 262 6.77 -1.65 -22.98
CA ASN A 262 7.64 -1.14 -24.04
C ASN A 262 7.26 0.28 -24.52
N GLN A 263 6.14 0.83 -24.05
CA GLN A 263 5.71 2.20 -24.41
C GLN A 263 6.65 3.28 -23.87
N LYS A 264 7.42 3.02 -22.80
CA LYS A 264 8.26 4.02 -22.11
C LYS A 264 9.29 4.71 -23.01
N TYR A 265 9.68 4.08 -24.11
CA TYR A 265 10.69 4.58 -25.05
C TYR A 265 10.10 4.98 -26.42
N ARG A 266 8.78 4.92 -26.58
CA ARG A 266 8.12 5.28 -27.84
C ARG A 266 7.92 6.80 -27.95
N PRO A 267 7.76 7.33 -29.17
CA PRO A 267 7.33 8.71 -29.37
C PRO A 267 5.99 9.00 -28.67
N LEU A 268 5.84 10.21 -28.12
CA LEU A 268 4.65 10.61 -27.37
C LEU A 268 3.34 10.41 -28.13
N GLU A 269 3.33 10.68 -29.43
CA GLU A 269 2.15 10.51 -30.27
C GLU A 269 1.70 9.03 -30.36
N GLU A 270 2.65 8.09 -30.39
CA GLU A 270 2.35 6.66 -30.34
C GLU A 270 1.82 6.25 -28.96
N ILE A 271 2.44 6.75 -27.89
CA ILE A 271 1.99 6.50 -26.52
C ILE A 271 0.53 6.96 -26.35
N ARG A 272 0.21 8.17 -26.82
CA ARG A 272 -1.15 8.72 -26.75
C ARG A 272 -2.15 7.89 -27.55
N LYS A 273 -1.76 7.44 -28.74
CA LYS A 273 -2.60 6.59 -29.61
C LYS A 273 -2.87 5.22 -28.99
N ASP A 274 -1.88 4.61 -28.37
CA ASP A 274 -1.99 3.27 -27.79
C ASP A 274 -2.65 3.28 -26.39
N HIS A 275 -2.61 4.41 -25.68
CA HIS A 275 -3.10 4.51 -24.30
C HIS A 275 -4.55 4.02 -24.08
N PRO A 276 -5.54 4.38 -24.91
CA PRO A 276 -6.91 3.88 -24.72
C PRO A 276 -7.01 2.34 -24.80
N LYS A 277 -6.19 1.71 -25.66
CA LYS A 277 -6.12 0.25 -25.74
C LYS A 277 -5.50 -0.34 -24.49
N ILE A 278 -4.43 0.27 -23.97
CA ILE A 278 -3.78 -0.15 -22.72
C ILE A 278 -4.77 -0.11 -21.56
N GLU A 279 -5.58 0.94 -21.45
CA GLU A 279 -6.63 1.04 -20.43
C GLU A 279 -7.68 -0.06 -20.57
N ALA A 280 -8.17 -0.31 -21.78
CA ALA A 280 -9.14 -1.37 -22.05
C ALA A 280 -8.58 -2.76 -21.72
N ASP A 281 -7.35 -3.06 -22.12
CA ASP A 281 -6.68 -4.33 -21.83
C ASP A 281 -6.46 -4.53 -20.32
N HIS A 282 -6.13 -3.47 -19.57
CA HIS A 282 -6.03 -3.54 -18.11
C HIS A 282 -7.41 -3.78 -17.47
N LEU A 283 -8.47 -3.12 -17.94
CA LEU A 283 -9.83 -3.31 -17.41
C LEU A 283 -10.35 -4.74 -17.65
N ALA A 284 -10.04 -5.33 -18.79
CA ALA A 284 -10.38 -6.71 -19.13
C ALA A 284 -9.57 -7.77 -18.34
N GLY A 285 -8.50 -7.37 -17.66
CA GLY A 285 -7.65 -8.27 -16.91
C GLY A 285 -8.30 -8.86 -15.65
N HIS A 286 -7.77 -9.98 -15.17
CA HIS A 286 -8.23 -10.70 -13.98
C HIS A 286 -7.15 -10.68 -12.89
N PHE A 287 -7.57 -10.61 -11.63
CA PHE A 287 -6.65 -10.74 -10.50
C PHE A 287 -6.48 -12.22 -10.11
N PRO A 288 -5.33 -12.61 -9.53
CA PRO A 288 -5.19 -13.91 -8.91
C PRO A 288 -6.21 -14.11 -7.77
N GLU A 289 -6.84 -15.29 -7.68
CA GLU A 289 -7.86 -15.59 -6.68
C GLU A 289 -7.47 -15.23 -5.23
N PRO A 290 -6.24 -15.51 -4.75
CA PRO A 290 -5.85 -15.12 -3.39
C PRO A 290 -5.91 -13.61 -3.12
N ILE A 291 -5.71 -12.79 -4.15
CA ILE A 291 -5.83 -11.33 -4.05
C ILE A 291 -7.32 -10.94 -4.00
N VAL A 292 -8.15 -11.56 -4.84
CA VAL A 292 -9.61 -11.34 -4.85
C VAL A 292 -10.21 -11.67 -3.48
N ASP A 293 -9.84 -12.81 -2.89
CA ASP A 293 -10.30 -13.21 -1.55
C ASP A 293 -9.91 -12.21 -0.47
N GLN A 294 -8.67 -11.71 -0.49
CA GLN A 294 -8.20 -10.70 0.44
C GLN A 294 -8.93 -9.36 0.28
N LEU A 295 -9.21 -8.95 -0.96
CA LEU A 295 -10.01 -7.75 -1.25
C LEU A 295 -11.45 -7.90 -0.76
N ARG A 296 -12.06 -9.08 -0.95
CA ARG A 296 -13.40 -9.40 -0.45
C ARG A 296 -13.48 -9.32 1.07
N LEU A 297 -12.50 -9.89 1.77
CA LEU A 297 -12.40 -9.78 3.24
C LEU A 297 -12.27 -8.32 3.70
N MET A 298 -11.45 -7.53 3.03
CA MET A 298 -11.29 -6.11 3.31
C MET A 298 -12.60 -5.33 3.10
N LEU A 299 -13.33 -5.61 2.01
CA LEU A 299 -14.64 -4.99 1.74
C LEU A 299 -15.66 -5.30 2.83
N ARG A 300 -15.72 -6.55 3.29
CA ARG A 300 -16.58 -6.94 4.44
C ARG A 300 -16.20 -6.20 5.70
N GLU A 301 -14.90 -6.02 5.98
CA GLU A 301 -14.45 -5.19 7.10
C GLU A 301 -14.87 -3.73 6.91
N PHE A 302 -14.82 -3.20 5.68
CA PHE A 302 -15.16 -1.81 5.39
C PHE A 302 -16.68 -1.53 5.43
N GLY A 303 -17.52 -2.54 5.25
CA GLY A 303 -18.97 -2.42 5.28
C GLY A 303 -19.49 -1.57 4.12
N GLU A 304 -20.47 -0.70 4.37
CA GLU A 304 -21.08 0.19 3.37
C GLU A 304 -20.37 1.55 3.26
N TYR A 305 -19.20 1.72 3.88
CA TYR A 305 -18.49 3.00 3.80
C TYR A 305 -17.91 3.20 2.40
N PRO A 306 -18.02 4.42 1.82
CA PRO A 306 -17.31 4.75 0.60
C PRO A 306 -15.80 4.56 0.73
N ILE A 307 -15.16 4.11 -0.34
CA ILE A 307 -13.75 3.76 -0.40
C ILE A 307 -13.07 4.63 -1.45
N ILE A 308 -11.84 5.04 -1.17
CA ILE A 308 -10.96 5.67 -2.17
C ILE A 308 -9.79 4.74 -2.46
N VAL A 309 -9.58 4.48 -3.74
CA VAL A 309 -8.47 3.71 -4.31
C VAL A 309 -7.45 4.69 -4.85
N ARG A 310 -6.26 4.73 -4.24
CA ARG A 310 -5.22 5.72 -4.55
C ARG A 310 -3.97 5.01 -5.03
N SER A 311 -3.42 5.49 -6.14
CA SER A 311 -2.03 5.23 -6.52
C SER A 311 -1.06 5.51 -5.36
N SER A 312 -0.07 4.65 -5.18
CA SER A 312 1.02 4.81 -4.21
C SER A 312 2.31 4.36 -4.87
N SER A 313 2.86 5.18 -5.77
CA SER A 313 4.11 4.84 -6.46
C SER A 313 5.29 4.87 -5.50
N LEU A 314 6.27 3.98 -5.69
CA LEU A 314 7.55 4.01 -4.97
C LEU A 314 8.43 5.22 -5.33
N LEU A 315 7.99 6.04 -6.29
CA LEU A 315 8.65 7.31 -6.62
C LEU A 315 8.09 8.49 -5.80
N GLU A 316 6.92 8.34 -5.16
CA GLU A 316 6.26 9.46 -4.47
C GLU A 316 6.94 9.88 -3.17
N ASP A 317 7.70 9.00 -2.53
CA ASP A 317 8.51 9.31 -1.35
C ASP A 317 9.88 9.91 -1.71
N ASN A 318 10.22 9.99 -3.01
CA ASN A 318 11.52 10.47 -3.45
C ASN A 318 11.64 11.98 -3.24
N PHE A 319 12.52 12.37 -2.32
CA PHE A 319 12.76 13.77 -1.99
C PHE A 319 13.17 14.59 -3.22
N GLY A 320 12.38 15.61 -3.55
CA GLY A 320 12.66 16.52 -4.68
C GLY A 320 11.74 16.31 -5.89
N PHE A 321 10.94 15.24 -5.92
CA PHE A 321 9.96 14.98 -6.97
C PHE A 321 8.53 15.08 -6.42
N SER A 322 7.66 15.81 -7.13
CA SER A 322 6.24 15.89 -6.78
C SER A 322 5.41 15.17 -7.83
N PHE A 323 4.95 13.98 -7.47
CA PHE A 323 3.98 13.21 -8.23
C PHE A 323 2.53 13.54 -7.83
N ALA A 324 2.34 14.56 -6.97
CA ALA A 324 1.02 15.02 -6.57
C ALA A 324 0.19 15.42 -7.80
N GLY A 325 -0.99 14.84 -7.92
CA GLY A 325 -1.94 15.12 -9.01
C GLY A 325 -1.65 14.42 -10.35
N LYS A 326 -0.61 13.57 -10.44
CA LYS A 326 -0.26 12.90 -11.71
C LYS A 326 -0.85 11.50 -11.87
N TYR A 327 -1.15 10.85 -10.77
CA TYR A 327 -1.73 9.50 -10.77
C TYR A 327 -3.16 9.54 -10.25
N SER A 328 -4.02 8.75 -10.87
CA SER A 328 -5.45 8.75 -10.61
C SER A 328 -5.77 8.24 -9.20
N SER A 329 -6.87 8.76 -8.66
CA SER A 329 -7.55 8.22 -7.48
C SER A 329 -9.02 8.01 -7.83
N HIS A 330 -9.57 6.86 -7.47
CA HIS A 330 -10.92 6.47 -7.84
C HIS A 330 -11.75 6.24 -6.59
N PHE A 331 -12.98 6.77 -6.58
CA PHE A 331 -13.92 6.58 -5.48
C PHE A 331 -14.87 5.43 -5.80
N CYS A 332 -15.05 4.53 -4.85
CA CYS A 332 -16.01 3.44 -4.88
C CYS A 332 -17.05 3.72 -3.78
N PRO A 333 -18.26 4.18 -4.13
CA PRO A 333 -19.28 4.57 -3.13
C PRO A 333 -19.80 3.39 -2.30
N ASN A 334 -19.68 2.17 -2.81
CA ASN A 334 -19.81 0.93 -2.04
C ASN A 334 -21.24 0.72 -1.48
N GLN A 335 -22.26 1.08 -2.27
CA GLN A 335 -23.70 0.93 -1.94
C GLN A 335 -24.39 -0.22 -2.70
N GLY A 336 -23.65 -0.98 -3.52
CA GLY A 336 -24.18 -2.15 -4.24
C GLY A 336 -24.12 -3.43 -3.41
N THR A 337 -24.37 -4.56 -4.05
CA THR A 337 -24.11 -5.89 -3.48
C THR A 337 -22.61 -6.15 -3.28
N GLU A 338 -22.25 -7.15 -2.46
CA GLU A 338 -20.83 -7.49 -2.21
C GLU A 338 -20.05 -7.74 -3.51
N GLU A 339 -20.66 -8.46 -4.46
CA GLU A 339 -20.01 -8.79 -5.74
C GLU A 339 -19.89 -7.56 -6.67
N GLU A 340 -20.92 -6.69 -6.71
CA GLU A 340 -20.85 -5.44 -7.48
C GLU A 340 -19.78 -4.50 -6.92
N ASN A 341 -19.71 -4.37 -5.59
CA ASN A 341 -18.71 -3.55 -4.92
C ASN A 341 -17.30 -4.12 -5.09
N LEU A 342 -17.15 -5.45 -5.05
CA LEU A 342 -15.89 -6.13 -5.33
C LEU A 342 -15.44 -5.87 -6.76
N LEU A 343 -16.34 -5.99 -7.74
CA LEU A 343 -16.04 -5.70 -9.13
C LEU A 343 -15.66 -4.23 -9.34
N ALA A 344 -16.39 -3.29 -8.74
CA ALA A 344 -16.10 -1.86 -8.81
C ALA A 344 -14.74 -1.53 -8.19
N LEU A 345 -14.41 -2.12 -7.04
CA LEU A 345 -13.11 -1.97 -6.38
C LEU A 345 -11.97 -2.52 -7.25
N MET A 346 -12.13 -3.72 -7.80
CA MET A 346 -11.13 -4.32 -8.70
C MET A 346 -10.93 -3.46 -9.95
N ASN A 347 -12.00 -2.94 -10.54
CA ASN A 347 -11.91 -2.05 -11.70
C ASN A 347 -11.19 -0.73 -11.36
N ALA A 348 -11.46 -0.14 -10.19
CA ALA A 348 -10.72 1.03 -9.71
C ALA A 348 -9.22 0.73 -9.54
N ILE A 349 -8.83 -0.45 -9.03
CA ILE A 349 -7.43 -0.88 -8.93
C ILE A 349 -6.81 -1.04 -10.32
N LYS A 350 -7.52 -1.66 -11.28
CA LYS A 350 -7.05 -1.81 -12.67
C LYS A 350 -6.81 -0.45 -13.34
N GLN A 351 -7.69 0.53 -13.10
CA GLN A 351 -7.53 1.90 -13.59
C GLN A 351 -6.27 2.56 -12.99
N VAL A 352 -6.00 2.37 -11.70
CA VAL A 352 -4.74 2.81 -11.08
C VAL A 352 -3.53 2.16 -11.75
N TYR A 353 -3.57 0.86 -12.04
CA TYR A 353 -2.49 0.19 -12.76
C TYR A 353 -2.31 0.68 -14.19
N ALA A 354 -3.39 0.93 -14.92
CA ALA A 354 -3.35 1.51 -16.26
C ALA A 354 -2.72 2.91 -16.24
N SER A 355 -3.02 3.72 -15.20
CA SER A 355 -2.50 5.10 -15.06
C SER A 355 -0.97 5.19 -14.99
N THR A 356 -0.26 4.09 -14.67
CA THR A 356 1.21 4.04 -14.71
C THR A 356 1.78 4.23 -16.12
N MET A 357 0.95 4.01 -17.15
CA MET A 357 1.30 4.18 -18.57
C MET A 357 0.65 5.41 -19.18
N ASN A 358 0.10 6.30 -18.35
CA ASN A 358 -0.47 7.56 -18.81
C ASN A 358 0.61 8.42 -19.49
N PRO A 359 0.34 9.00 -20.68
CA PRO A 359 1.28 9.87 -21.39
C PRO A 359 1.88 10.97 -20.51
N ASP A 360 1.09 11.61 -19.66
CA ASP A 360 1.55 12.72 -18.80
C ASP A 360 2.48 12.22 -17.68
N ALA A 361 2.21 11.03 -17.14
CA ALA A 361 3.07 10.39 -16.15
C ALA A 361 4.42 9.97 -16.77
N LEU A 362 4.40 9.40 -17.98
CA LEU A 362 5.60 9.01 -18.73
C LEU A 362 6.44 10.23 -19.12
N LEU A 363 5.82 11.29 -19.62
CA LEU A 363 6.50 12.55 -19.92
C LEU A 363 7.15 13.16 -18.69
N TYR A 364 6.43 13.20 -17.56
CA TYR A 364 7.00 13.73 -16.33
C TYR A 364 8.26 12.97 -15.92
N ARG A 365 8.21 11.64 -15.98
CA ARG A 365 9.37 10.78 -15.71
C ARG A 365 10.51 11.03 -16.69
N GLN A 366 10.22 11.18 -17.98
CA GLN A 366 11.23 11.49 -18.99
C GLN A 366 11.92 12.83 -18.70
N HIS A 367 11.15 13.89 -18.41
CA HIS A 367 11.67 15.21 -18.09
C HIS A 367 12.53 15.24 -16.82
N HIS A 368 12.31 14.31 -15.90
CA HIS A 368 13.03 14.25 -14.62
C HIS A 368 14.08 13.14 -14.56
N GLY A 369 14.38 12.47 -15.69
CA GLY A 369 15.37 11.39 -15.76
C GLY A 369 14.97 10.12 -15.01
N LEU A 370 13.67 9.89 -14.81
CA LEU A 370 13.09 8.76 -14.07
C LEU A 370 12.45 7.72 -14.99
N ILE A 371 12.67 7.79 -16.31
CA ILE A 371 12.04 6.88 -17.26
C ILE A 371 12.53 5.44 -17.07
N ASP A 372 13.83 5.27 -16.81
CA ASP A 372 14.48 3.98 -16.58
C ASP A 372 14.25 3.42 -15.17
N TYR A 373 13.70 4.23 -14.27
CA TYR A 373 13.33 3.75 -12.95
C TYR A 373 12.14 2.79 -13.05
N ASP A 374 12.31 1.60 -12.48
CA ASP A 374 11.26 0.58 -12.41
C ASP A 374 10.11 1.08 -11.51
N GLU A 375 9.06 1.59 -12.15
CA GLU A 375 7.88 2.13 -11.45
C GLU A 375 7.02 0.99 -10.91
N ARG A 376 7.30 0.67 -9.65
CA ARG A 376 6.49 -0.21 -8.82
C ARG A 376 5.34 0.59 -8.22
N MET A 377 4.11 0.20 -8.56
CA MET A 377 2.90 0.87 -8.08
C MET A 377 2.26 0.04 -6.97
N GLY A 378 2.32 0.54 -5.73
CA GLY A 378 1.42 0.09 -4.68
C GLY A 378 0.06 0.77 -4.83
N VAL A 379 -0.98 0.24 -4.17
CA VAL A 379 -2.30 0.88 -4.13
C VAL A 379 -2.75 1.04 -2.69
N LEU A 380 -3.11 2.26 -2.32
CA LEU A 380 -3.63 2.62 -1.01
C LEU A 380 -5.17 2.62 -1.07
N LEU A 381 -5.77 1.70 -0.33
CA LEU A 381 -7.23 1.53 -0.22
C LEU A 381 -7.67 2.12 1.12
N GLN A 382 -8.54 3.12 1.12
CA GLN A 382 -8.93 3.79 2.38
C GLN A 382 -10.43 4.02 2.43
N ARG A 383 -11.01 3.97 3.64
CA ARG A 383 -12.33 4.54 3.86
C ARG A 383 -12.30 6.05 3.65
N VAL A 384 -13.26 6.57 2.90
CA VAL A 384 -13.46 8.01 2.76
C VAL A 384 -13.93 8.57 4.09
N ARG A 385 -13.33 9.67 4.55
CA ARG A 385 -13.78 10.37 5.76
C ARG A 385 -14.87 11.37 5.40
N GLY A 386 -15.96 11.31 6.14
CA GLY A 386 -17.11 12.17 5.95
C GLY A 386 -18.29 11.70 6.78
N HIS A 387 -19.43 12.32 6.54
CA HIS A 387 -20.70 11.99 7.18
C HIS A 387 -21.79 12.04 6.12
N ARG A 388 -22.87 11.30 6.39
CA ARG A 388 -24.07 11.33 5.55
C ARG A 388 -24.85 12.61 5.81
N TYR A 389 -25.24 13.29 4.74
CA TYR A 389 -26.16 14.42 4.74
C TYR A 389 -27.20 14.17 3.63
N GLY A 390 -28.41 13.75 4.03
CA GLY A 390 -29.42 13.25 3.10
C GLY A 390 -28.90 12.04 2.32
N ARG A 391 -28.88 12.15 0.99
CA ARG A 391 -28.34 11.14 0.07
C ARG A 391 -26.84 11.25 -0.19
N TYR A 392 -26.18 12.29 0.34
CA TYR A 392 -24.79 12.57 0.04
C TYR A 392 -23.87 12.16 1.18
N PHE A 393 -22.65 11.74 0.86
CA PHE A 393 -21.57 11.48 1.81
C PHE A 393 -20.37 12.39 1.51
N LEU A 394 -20.03 13.22 2.49
CA LEU A 394 -18.97 14.21 2.35
C LEU A 394 -18.44 14.70 3.72
N PRO A 395 -17.17 15.11 3.81
CA PRO A 395 -16.69 15.81 4.98
C PRO A 395 -17.17 17.26 5.01
N THR A 396 -17.23 17.86 6.20
CA THR A 396 -17.59 19.27 6.36
C THR A 396 -16.48 20.19 5.88
N ILE A 397 -15.22 19.80 6.07
CA ILE A 397 -14.06 20.54 5.58
C ILE A 397 -13.05 19.53 5.08
N ALA A 398 -12.50 19.78 3.91
CA ALA A 398 -11.30 19.12 3.43
C ALA A 398 -10.32 20.16 2.87
N GLY A 399 -9.05 19.80 2.74
CA GLY A 399 -8.07 20.75 2.26
C GLY A 399 -6.65 20.23 2.24
N VAL A 400 -5.75 21.12 1.84
CA VAL A 400 -4.30 20.92 1.91
C VAL A 400 -3.67 22.00 2.78
N GLY A 401 -2.67 21.59 3.55
CA GLY A 401 -1.84 22.48 4.38
C GLY A 401 -0.39 22.45 3.91
N PHE A 402 0.27 23.60 3.99
CA PHE A 402 1.67 23.77 3.63
C PHE A 402 2.41 24.43 4.79
N SER A 403 3.55 23.86 5.20
CA SER A 403 4.41 24.41 6.26
C SER A 403 4.97 25.79 5.93
N ARG A 404 5.09 26.12 4.64
CA ARG A 404 5.46 27.45 4.17
C ARG A 404 4.38 28.00 3.26
N ASN A 405 4.06 29.27 3.41
CA ASN A 405 3.12 29.99 2.56
C ASN A 405 3.81 30.46 1.27
N PRO A 406 3.47 29.90 0.09
CA PRO A 406 4.01 30.38 -1.18
C PRO A 406 3.36 31.68 -1.65
N PHE A 407 2.19 32.04 -1.11
CA PHE A 407 1.38 33.19 -1.54
C PHE A 407 1.41 34.32 -0.51
N ARG A 408 2.23 35.34 -0.77
CA ARG A 408 2.31 36.55 0.07
C ARG A 408 1.58 37.72 -0.60
N TRP A 409 0.25 37.69 -0.56
CA TRP A 409 -0.59 38.76 -1.13
C TRP A 409 -0.62 40.04 -0.28
N HIS A 410 -0.03 40.03 0.92
CA HIS A 410 0.08 41.20 1.78
C HIS A 410 1.43 41.22 2.52
N PRO A 411 2.10 42.37 2.72
CA PRO A 411 3.41 42.44 3.37
C PRO A 411 3.48 41.83 4.77
N LYS A 412 2.39 41.92 5.56
CA LYS A 412 2.34 41.35 6.92
C LYS A 412 2.32 39.82 6.97
N ILE A 413 2.05 39.14 5.85
CA ILE A 413 2.01 37.67 5.82
C ILE A 413 3.42 37.11 6.01
N GLU A 414 3.58 36.31 7.05
CA GLU A 414 4.79 35.54 7.34
C GLU A 414 4.76 34.23 6.55
N ARG A 415 5.87 33.91 5.89
CA ARG A 415 5.96 32.70 5.05
C ARG A 415 6.04 31.42 5.89
N ASP A 416 6.77 31.46 7.00
CA ASP A 416 7.07 30.26 7.78
C ASP A 416 5.97 29.90 8.80
N ALA A 417 4.90 30.69 8.86
CA ALA A 417 3.72 30.39 9.69
C ALA A 417 2.77 29.35 9.07
N GLY A 418 2.96 28.99 7.80
CA GLY A 418 2.14 28.04 7.07
C GLY A 418 0.90 28.62 6.38
N PHE A 419 0.25 27.77 5.58
CA PHE A 419 -0.83 28.14 4.67
C PHE A 419 -1.81 26.98 4.45
N LEU A 420 -3.11 27.28 4.36
CA LEU A 420 -4.15 26.30 4.07
C LEU A 420 -4.92 26.68 2.79
N ARG A 421 -5.34 25.65 2.05
CA ARG A 421 -6.42 25.73 1.04
C ARG A 421 -7.51 24.78 1.48
N ILE A 422 -8.70 25.31 1.78
CA ILE A 422 -9.81 24.51 2.29
C ILE A 422 -11.05 24.64 1.41
N VAL A 423 -11.85 23.59 1.38
CA VAL A 423 -13.12 23.45 0.65
C VAL A 423 -14.16 22.77 1.53
N TRP A 424 -15.43 22.94 1.18
CA TRP A 424 -16.52 22.11 1.65
C TRP A 424 -16.64 20.89 0.74
N GLY A 425 -16.88 19.72 1.33
CA GLY A 425 -16.89 18.45 0.62
C GLY A 425 -15.50 17.84 0.44
N ILE A 426 -15.38 16.89 -0.50
CA ILE A 426 -14.17 16.11 -0.73
C ILE A 426 -13.02 17.00 -1.21
N GLY A 427 -11.81 16.73 -0.72
CA GLY A 427 -10.65 17.61 -0.87
C GLY A 427 -9.99 17.66 -2.26
N THR A 428 -10.55 17.00 -3.27
CA THR A 428 -10.06 16.98 -4.66
C THR A 428 -9.89 18.41 -5.21
N ARG A 429 -10.89 19.27 -5.02
CA ARG A 429 -10.87 20.69 -5.46
C ARG A 429 -9.86 21.57 -4.72
N ALA A 430 -9.36 21.13 -3.56
CA ALA A 430 -8.28 21.83 -2.85
C ALA A 430 -6.89 21.48 -3.39
N VAL A 431 -6.74 20.27 -3.92
CA VAL A 431 -5.50 19.76 -4.52
C VAL A 431 -5.40 20.24 -5.97
N ASP A 432 -6.42 19.93 -6.75
CA ASP A 432 -6.46 20.20 -8.18
C ASP A 432 -6.76 21.67 -8.45
N ARG A 433 -6.29 22.18 -9.59
CA ARG A 433 -6.72 23.47 -10.10
C ARG A 433 -7.90 23.22 -11.01
N VAL A 434 -9.09 23.60 -10.56
CA VAL A 434 -10.32 23.50 -11.35
C VAL A 434 -10.66 24.88 -11.88
N ASP A 435 -11.00 24.97 -13.16
CA ASP A 435 -11.42 26.23 -13.77
C ASP A 435 -12.73 26.71 -13.13
N ASN A 436 -12.81 28.03 -12.90
CA ASN A 436 -13.99 28.70 -12.34
C ASN A 436 -14.45 28.20 -10.96
N ASP A 437 -13.54 27.69 -10.14
CA ASP A 437 -13.83 27.40 -8.73
C ASP A 437 -12.64 27.65 -7.81
N TYR A 438 -12.90 28.16 -6.61
CA TYR A 438 -11.87 28.74 -5.76
C TYR A 438 -11.89 28.15 -4.34
N PRO A 439 -10.85 27.39 -3.93
CA PRO A 439 -10.72 26.98 -2.54
C PRO A 439 -10.39 28.20 -1.67
N ARG A 440 -10.88 28.19 -0.42
CA ARG A 440 -10.59 29.25 0.52
C ARG A 440 -9.13 29.18 0.97
N MET A 441 -8.38 30.22 0.63
CA MET A 441 -6.97 30.41 1.00
C MET A 441 -6.85 31.07 2.38
N ILE A 442 -6.07 30.48 3.29
CA ILE A 442 -5.87 30.98 4.67
C ILE A 442 -4.37 31.02 4.97
N SER A 443 -3.83 32.21 5.20
CA SER A 443 -2.50 32.34 5.79
C SER A 443 -2.60 32.17 7.30
N LEU A 444 -1.88 31.22 7.87
CA LEU A 444 -1.95 30.95 9.31
C LEU A 444 -1.32 32.06 10.18
N SER A 445 -0.46 32.91 9.59
CA SER A 445 0.04 34.13 10.26
C SER A 445 -1.08 35.15 10.49
N HIS A 446 -1.96 35.32 9.50
CA HIS A 446 -3.04 36.30 9.50
C HIS A 446 -4.33 35.67 8.92
N PRO A 447 -5.01 34.76 9.65
CA PRO A 447 -6.05 33.89 9.08
C PRO A 447 -7.27 34.62 8.52
N ARG A 448 -7.55 35.81 9.06
CA ARG A 448 -8.69 36.66 8.65
C ARG A 448 -8.38 37.55 7.46
N LEU A 449 -7.11 37.66 7.06
CA LEU A 449 -6.70 38.50 5.94
C LEU A 449 -7.01 37.78 4.62
N ARG A 450 -7.76 38.43 3.75
CA ARG A 450 -8.17 37.89 2.45
C ARG A 450 -7.50 38.65 1.30
N PRO A 451 -7.24 37.99 0.17
CA PRO A 451 -6.99 38.70 -1.09
C PRO A 451 -8.24 39.49 -1.55
N GLU A 452 -9.43 38.95 -1.30
CA GLU A 452 -10.71 39.54 -1.74
C GLU A 452 -11.20 40.62 -0.75
N ALA A 453 -11.03 41.89 -1.12
CA ALA A 453 -11.36 43.02 -0.24
C ALA A 453 -12.86 43.36 -0.17
N THR A 454 -13.65 43.06 -1.22
CA THR A 454 -15.08 43.44 -1.31
C THR A 454 -16.00 42.22 -1.23
N PRO A 455 -17.25 42.37 -0.77
CA PRO A 455 -18.25 41.29 -0.76
C PRO A 455 -18.50 40.70 -2.16
N ALA A 456 -18.52 41.54 -3.20
CA ALA A 456 -18.65 41.09 -4.59
C ALA A 456 -17.49 40.18 -5.02
N ALA A 457 -16.25 40.56 -4.72
CA ALA A 457 -15.09 39.72 -4.98
C ALA A 457 -15.11 38.43 -4.15
N GLN A 458 -15.54 38.49 -2.90
CA GLN A 458 -15.67 37.30 -2.05
C GLN A 458 -16.68 36.30 -2.59
N ARG A 459 -17.77 36.73 -3.24
CA ARG A 459 -18.71 35.85 -3.94
C ARG A 459 -18.11 35.27 -5.22
N GLN A 460 -17.51 36.12 -6.03
CA GLN A 460 -16.94 35.73 -7.32
C GLN A 460 -15.83 34.68 -7.14
N TYR A 461 -14.99 34.84 -6.12
CA TYR A 461 -13.88 33.95 -5.80
C TYR A 461 -14.18 33.03 -4.61
N ALA A 462 -15.46 32.68 -4.40
CA ALA A 462 -15.87 31.62 -3.48
C ALA A 462 -15.80 30.23 -4.14
N GLN A 463 -16.09 29.20 -3.35
CA GLN A 463 -16.32 27.87 -3.88
C GLN A 463 -17.76 27.76 -4.43
N TRP A 464 -17.90 27.33 -5.69
CA TRP A 464 -19.17 27.21 -6.42
C TRP A 464 -19.66 25.77 -6.56
N TYR A 465 -18.74 24.80 -6.58
CA TYR A 465 -19.07 23.38 -6.72
C TYR A 465 -18.55 22.57 -5.55
N VAL A 466 -19.25 21.49 -5.21
CA VAL A 466 -18.89 20.55 -4.16
C VAL A 466 -18.69 19.17 -4.76
N ASP A 467 -17.55 18.56 -4.45
CA ASP A 467 -17.29 17.16 -4.76
C ASP A 467 -17.77 16.30 -3.59
N LEU A 468 -18.58 15.29 -3.88
CA LEU A 468 -19.20 14.42 -2.89
C LEU A 468 -19.47 13.03 -3.46
N VAL A 469 -19.84 12.09 -2.58
CA VAL A 469 -20.33 10.78 -2.99
C VAL A 469 -21.86 10.78 -2.92
N ASP A 470 -22.54 10.55 -4.03
CA ASP A 470 -24.00 10.34 -4.08
C ASP A 470 -24.27 8.85 -3.80
N LEU A 471 -24.84 8.58 -2.61
CA LEU A 471 -25.07 7.22 -2.15
C LEU A 471 -26.24 6.55 -2.88
N GLU A 472 -27.23 7.32 -3.34
CA GLU A 472 -28.38 6.76 -4.07
C GLU A 472 -27.99 6.39 -5.50
N LYS A 473 -27.21 7.24 -6.15
CA LYS A 473 -26.67 6.96 -7.50
C LYS A 473 -25.45 6.04 -7.49
N ASN A 474 -24.88 5.76 -6.30
CA ASN A 474 -23.66 4.98 -6.12
C ASN A 474 -22.49 5.52 -6.95
N GLU A 475 -22.34 6.86 -7.04
CA GLU A 475 -21.31 7.54 -7.84
C GLU A 475 -20.60 8.67 -7.06
N PHE A 476 -19.35 8.97 -7.43
CA PHE A 476 -18.70 10.22 -7.05
C PHE A 476 -19.11 11.30 -8.05
N THR A 477 -19.60 12.45 -7.56
CA THR A 477 -20.17 13.50 -8.40
C THR A 477 -19.81 14.89 -7.91
N THR A 478 -19.89 15.85 -8.81
CA THR A 478 -19.67 17.27 -8.56
C THR A 478 -20.98 18.00 -8.80
N LEU A 479 -21.47 18.73 -7.80
CA LEU A 479 -22.73 19.46 -7.86
C LEU A 479 -22.53 20.93 -7.48
N PRO A 480 -23.39 21.86 -7.97
CA PRO A 480 -23.41 23.23 -7.48
C PRO A 480 -23.67 23.29 -5.98
N VAL A 481 -22.95 24.16 -5.27
CA VAL A 481 -23.07 24.31 -3.81
C VAL A 481 -24.51 24.65 -3.41
N ASN A 482 -25.21 25.50 -4.17
CA ASN A 482 -26.58 25.92 -3.85
C ASN A 482 -27.63 24.81 -4.01
N ASP A 483 -27.33 23.79 -4.80
CA ASP A 483 -28.23 22.64 -4.99
C ASP A 483 -28.16 21.70 -3.78
N VAL A 484 -26.99 21.63 -3.15
CA VAL A 484 -26.69 20.70 -2.05
C VAL A 484 -26.80 21.37 -0.68
N LEU A 485 -26.22 22.55 -0.49
CA LEU A 485 -26.14 23.24 0.80
C LEU A 485 -27.49 23.87 1.14
N LYS A 486 -28.14 23.34 2.17
CA LYS A 486 -29.37 23.93 2.72
C LYS A 486 -29.15 24.44 4.14
N GLN A 487 -30.15 25.18 4.64
CA GLN A 487 -30.12 25.80 5.96
C GLN A 487 -29.98 24.78 7.11
N ASP A 488 -30.42 23.54 6.91
CA ASP A 488 -30.35 22.46 7.89
C ASP A 488 -28.98 21.77 7.97
N TYR A 489 -28.01 22.15 7.11
CA TYR A 489 -26.69 21.52 7.12
C TYR A 489 -25.99 21.75 8.46
N PRO A 490 -25.60 20.68 9.20
CA PRO A 490 -25.07 20.83 10.57
C PRO A 490 -23.84 21.73 10.69
N GLY A 491 -23.00 21.77 9.65
CA GLY A 491 -21.78 22.57 9.59
C GLY A 491 -21.95 23.98 9.03
N LEU A 492 -23.17 24.44 8.71
CA LEU A 492 -23.42 25.66 7.94
C LEU A 492 -22.74 26.90 8.53
N ARG A 493 -22.86 27.08 9.86
CA ARG A 493 -22.27 28.21 10.60
C ARG A 493 -20.74 28.25 10.55
N ILE A 494 -20.12 27.10 10.28
CA ILE A 494 -18.66 26.95 10.24
C ILE A 494 -18.13 27.34 8.85
N ILE A 495 -18.83 26.90 7.80
CA ILE A 495 -18.36 26.98 6.41
C ILE A 495 -18.90 28.19 5.63
N ALA A 496 -20.06 28.72 6.00
CA ALA A 496 -20.76 29.71 5.18
C ALA A 496 -21.08 31.03 5.90
N SER A 497 -21.23 32.07 5.10
CA SER A 497 -21.90 33.33 5.46
C SER A 497 -23.17 33.47 4.63
N GLN A 498 -24.18 34.13 5.18
CA GLN A 498 -25.40 34.51 4.47
C GLN A 498 -25.12 35.70 3.56
N ASP A 499 -25.63 35.65 2.35
CA ASP A 499 -25.52 36.73 1.38
C ASP A 499 -26.71 37.69 1.47
N LYS A 500 -26.45 38.94 1.85
CA LYS A 500 -27.47 40.02 1.92
C LYS A 500 -27.39 40.99 0.72
N GLY A 501 -26.69 40.62 -0.35
CA GLY A 501 -26.48 41.47 -1.53
C GLY A 501 -25.33 42.47 -1.36
N ASP A 502 -25.47 43.43 -0.46
CA ASP A 502 -24.44 44.45 -0.25
C ASP A 502 -23.28 43.98 0.63
N TYR A 503 -23.56 43.02 1.52
CA TYR A 503 -22.58 42.46 2.45
C TYR A 503 -22.81 40.97 2.70
N LEU A 504 -21.80 40.31 3.25
CA LEU A 504 -21.87 38.94 3.74
C LEU A 504 -22.02 38.94 5.25
N GLN A 505 -23.09 38.34 5.75
CA GLN A 505 -23.41 38.26 7.16
C GLN A 505 -23.01 36.91 7.74
N ARG A 506 -22.30 36.92 8.87
CA ARG A 506 -22.00 35.68 9.58
C ARG A 506 -23.27 35.08 10.18
N ILE A 507 -23.42 33.77 10.05
CA ILE A 507 -24.54 33.02 10.61
C ILE A 507 -24.28 32.76 12.11
N LEU A 508 -24.99 33.47 12.97
CA LEU A 508 -24.89 33.31 14.42
C LEU A 508 -25.85 32.25 14.97
N SER A 509 -27.02 32.10 14.36
CA SER A 509 -28.03 31.09 14.66
C SER A 509 -28.66 30.61 13.36
N VAL A 510 -29.04 29.33 13.31
CA VAL A 510 -29.73 28.73 12.16
C VAL A 510 -31.23 29.02 12.21
N GLY A 511 -31.81 29.23 13.40
CA GLY A 511 -33.26 29.38 13.58
C GLY A 511 -33.88 30.67 13.02
N GLY A 512 -33.08 31.56 12.42
CA GLY A 512 -33.55 32.76 11.73
C GLY A 512 -33.23 32.78 10.23
N LEU A 513 -32.82 31.65 9.67
CA LEU A 513 -32.60 31.48 8.23
C LEU A 513 -33.90 31.05 7.55
N ASP A 514 -34.04 31.44 6.28
CA ASP A 514 -35.11 31.05 5.38
C ASP A 514 -34.57 30.16 4.24
N GLU A 515 -35.43 29.36 3.62
CA GLU A 515 -35.08 28.48 2.49
C GLU A 515 -34.58 29.26 1.27
N ASN A 516 -34.99 30.51 1.13
CA ASN A 516 -34.57 31.41 0.05
C ASN A 516 -33.22 32.09 0.32
N ASP A 517 -32.64 31.91 1.51
CA ASP A 517 -31.35 32.50 1.84
C ASP A 517 -30.23 31.92 0.98
N LYS A 518 -29.40 32.80 0.45
CA LYS A 518 -28.22 32.43 -0.32
C LYS A 518 -27.02 32.35 0.60
N PHE A 519 -26.22 31.29 0.44
CA PHE A 519 -25.04 31.05 1.24
C PHE A 519 -23.78 31.15 0.38
N VAL A 520 -22.74 31.75 0.95
CA VAL A 520 -21.42 31.88 0.33
C VAL A 520 -20.41 31.20 1.24
N LEU A 521 -19.61 30.29 0.69
CA LEU A 521 -18.60 29.54 1.43
C LEU A 521 -17.41 30.42 1.80
N THR A 522 -17.48 31.03 2.99
CA THR A 522 -16.45 31.95 3.50
C THR A 522 -15.50 31.29 4.48
N PHE A 523 -15.93 30.30 5.26
CA PHE A 523 -15.19 29.71 6.37
C PHE A 523 -14.75 30.72 7.45
N ASP A 524 -15.45 31.86 7.58
CA ASP A 524 -15.06 32.94 8.50
C ASP A 524 -15.01 32.51 9.96
N ALA A 525 -15.90 31.59 10.37
CA ALA A 525 -15.91 31.07 11.73
C ALA A 525 -14.61 30.33 12.06
N LEU A 526 -14.08 29.52 11.14
CA LEU A 526 -12.80 28.80 11.32
C LEU A 526 -11.62 29.75 11.45
N THR A 527 -11.55 30.79 10.62
CA THR A 527 -10.44 31.76 10.65
C THR A 527 -10.39 32.58 11.96
N ARG A 528 -11.50 32.60 12.72
CA ARG A 528 -11.61 33.25 14.02
C ARG A 528 -11.36 32.29 15.19
N ASP A 529 -11.41 30.99 14.95
CA ASP A 529 -11.18 29.98 15.97
C ASP A 529 -9.67 29.84 16.25
N ARG A 530 -9.24 30.39 17.39
CA ARG A 530 -7.85 30.33 17.83
C ARG A 530 -7.37 28.89 18.05
N LYS A 531 -8.24 27.97 18.47
CA LYS A 531 -7.86 26.56 18.71
C LYS A 531 -7.54 25.88 17.38
N PHE A 532 -8.40 26.06 16.38
CA PHE A 532 -8.17 25.53 15.03
C PHE A 532 -6.86 26.08 14.42
N ILE A 533 -6.64 27.40 14.49
CA ILE A 533 -5.43 28.02 13.95
C ILE A 533 -4.17 27.53 14.68
N LYS A 534 -4.21 27.42 16.01
CA LYS A 534 -3.10 26.91 16.81
C LYS A 534 -2.80 25.45 16.41
N LEU A 535 -3.83 24.60 16.36
CA LEU A 535 -3.72 23.20 15.94
C LEU A 535 -3.04 23.07 14.57
N MET A 536 -3.51 23.82 13.56
CA MET A 536 -2.96 23.74 12.21
C MET A 536 -1.54 24.28 12.11
N ARG A 537 -1.19 25.33 12.89
CA ARG A 537 0.19 25.83 12.96
C ARG A 537 1.12 24.81 13.58
N THR A 538 0.75 24.21 14.71
CA THR A 538 1.54 23.17 15.37
C THR A 538 1.73 21.97 14.45
N ALA A 539 0.66 21.51 13.79
CA ALA A 539 0.73 20.36 12.89
C ALA A 539 1.60 20.59 11.64
N LEU A 540 1.70 21.82 11.14
CA LEU A 540 2.49 22.13 9.96
C LEU A 540 3.94 22.56 10.27
N ALA A 541 4.23 22.90 11.53
CA ALA A 541 5.57 23.24 11.98
C ALA A 541 6.43 21.99 12.30
N ARG A 542 5.78 20.91 12.76
CA ARG A 542 6.38 19.57 12.89
C ARG A 542 6.55 18.92 11.53
#